data_AF-A0A0R2QV74-F1
#
_entry.id   AF-A0A0R2QV74-F1
#
_cell.length_a   1.000
_cell.length_b   1.000
_cell.length_c   1.000
_cell.angle_alpha   90.00
_cell.angle_beta   90.00
_cell.angle_gamma   90.00
#
_symmetry.space_group_name_H-M   'P 1'
#
loop_
_entity.id
_entity.type
_entity.pdbx_description
1 polymer ?
#
loop_
_entity_poly.entity_id
_entity_poly.type
_entity_poly.pdbx_seq_one_letter_code
_entity_poly.pdbx_strand_id
1 'polypeptide(L)'
;MGIKLAQTFALTDTWGASNTAAGVIDQTGTPHITGDTEYRFRLASISKLITAWAALISVEDGSVSLDDQVGQEGCTLRHLLCHAGGYGFDNGAPIISPGRKRVYSNTAYEMLAAHIATQVEMSFDEYLFEAVFAPLGMSSSELLGSPAADIHSTISDLAFFAAELRTPKLLARSTYIEATTPQFGELEGVVPG
;
A
#
# COMPACT_ATOMS: atom_id res chain seq x y z
N MET A 1 -13.37 1.64 28.53
CA MET A 1 -12.53 1.27 27.36
C MET A 1 -11.10 1.81 27.50
N GLY A 2 -10.89 3.07 27.95
CA GLY A 2 -9.56 3.71 28.04
C GLY A 2 -8.48 3.03 28.91
N ILE A 3 -8.82 2.46 30.08
CA ILE A 3 -7.82 1.82 30.97
C ILE A 3 -7.17 0.59 30.32
N LYS A 4 -7.93 -0.20 29.54
CA LYS A 4 -7.40 -1.39 28.85
C LYS A 4 -6.46 -1.01 27.70
N LEU A 5 -6.80 0.03 26.94
CA LEU A 5 -5.98 0.47 25.80
C LEU A 5 -4.62 1.03 26.26
N ALA A 6 -4.60 1.85 27.31
CA ALA A 6 -3.36 2.37 27.88
C ALA A 6 -2.45 1.23 28.41
N GLN A 7 -3.03 0.22 29.07
CA GLN A 7 -2.30 -0.96 29.51
C GLN A 7 -1.76 -1.79 28.34
N THR A 8 -2.53 -1.93 27.26
CA THR A 8 -2.07 -2.59 26.03
C THR A 8 -0.94 -1.83 25.36
N PHE A 9 -1.01 -0.50 25.29
CA PHE A 9 0.07 0.32 24.75
C PHE A 9 1.33 0.26 25.59
N ALA A 10 1.25 0.17 26.92
CA ALA A 10 2.44 -0.02 27.76
C ALA A 10 3.21 -1.31 27.46
N LEU A 11 2.60 -2.31 26.80
CA LEU A 11 3.31 -3.51 26.37
C LEU A 11 4.29 -3.24 25.22
N THR A 12 4.12 -2.16 24.45
CA THR A 12 5.06 -1.83 23.37
C THR A 12 6.44 -1.47 23.90
N ASP A 13 6.51 -0.92 25.11
CA ASP A 13 7.76 -0.53 25.77
C ASP A 13 8.62 -1.74 26.15
N THR A 14 8.03 -2.95 26.19
CA THR A 14 8.73 -4.18 26.57
C THR A 14 9.30 -4.94 25.38
N TRP A 15 9.15 -4.45 24.14
CA TRP A 15 9.55 -5.19 22.93
C TRP A 15 11.05 -5.11 22.62
N GLY A 16 11.79 -4.21 23.28
CA GLY A 16 13.24 -4.10 23.13
C GLY A 16 13.71 -3.50 21.79
N ALA A 17 12.80 -2.95 20.98
CA ALA A 17 13.15 -2.18 19.80
C ALA A 17 13.62 -0.77 20.19
N SER A 18 14.50 -0.17 19.38
CA SER A 18 15.03 1.19 19.62
C SER A 18 13.96 2.27 19.53
N ASN A 19 12.95 2.07 18.66
CA ASN A 19 11.77 2.91 18.55
C ASN A 19 10.55 2.01 18.34
N THR A 20 9.48 2.28 19.09
CA THR A 20 8.19 1.61 18.90
C THR A 20 7.10 2.66 18.92
N ALA A 21 6.17 2.56 17.97
CA ALA A 21 4.95 3.34 17.94
C ALA A 21 3.79 2.45 17.51
N ALA A 22 2.61 2.71 18.04
CA ALA A 22 1.41 1.96 17.71
C ALA A 22 0.19 2.87 17.70
N GLY A 23 -0.81 2.52 16.90
CA GLY A 23 -2.03 3.28 16.73
C GLY A 23 -3.24 2.37 16.60
N VAL A 24 -4.38 2.81 17.14
CA VAL A 24 -5.68 2.18 16.98
C VAL A 24 -6.68 3.23 16.51
N ILE A 25 -7.36 2.97 15.41
CA ILE A 25 -8.51 3.77 14.98
C ILE A 25 -9.77 3.10 15.53
N ASP A 26 -10.44 3.78 16.46
CA ASP A 26 -11.62 3.22 17.11
C ASP A 26 -12.87 3.23 16.20
N GLN A 27 -13.99 2.72 16.73
CA GLN A 27 -15.25 2.64 16.00
C GLN A 27 -15.83 4.00 15.59
N THR A 28 -15.42 5.08 16.26
CA THR A 28 -15.81 6.46 15.93
C THR A 28 -14.84 7.13 14.97
N GLY A 29 -13.78 6.44 14.56
CA GLY A 29 -12.73 6.99 13.69
C GLY A 29 -11.68 7.81 14.45
N THR A 30 -11.70 7.79 15.79
CA THR A 30 -10.72 8.54 16.59
C THR A 30 -9.41 7.75 16.68
N PRO A 31 -8.26 8.38 16.35
CA PRO A 31 -6.95 7.77 16.53
C PRO A 31 -6.53 7.79 18.00
N HIS A 32 -6.07 6.65 18.49
CA HIS A 32 -5.38 6.50 19.77
C HIS A 32 -3.97 6.03 19.47
N ILE A 33 -2.94 6.81 19.83
CA ILE A 33 -1.55 6.57 19.44
C ILE A 33 -0.64 6.54 20.68
N THR A 34 0.41 5.72 20.62
CA THR A 34 1.52 5.67 21.58
C THR A 34 2.87 5.64 20.86
N GLY A 35 3.93 6.02 21.57
CA GLY A 35 5.29 6.14 21.03
C GLY A 35 5.62 7.54 20.50
N ASP A 36 6.79 7.67 19.87
CA ASP A 36 7.20 8.92 19.22
C ASP A 36 6.41 9.13 17.93
N THR A 37 5.60 10.19 17.90
CA THR A 37 4.71 10.54 16.79
C THR A 37 5.43 11.16 15.60
N GLU A 38 6.67 11.64 15.81
CA GLU A 38 7.47 12.32 14.80
C GLU A 38 8.55 11.42 14.21
N TYR A 39 8.84 10.28 14.86
CA TYR A 39 9.81 9.33 14.35
C TYR A 39 9.37 8.74 13.00
N ARG A 40 10.19 8.97 11.97
CA ARG A 40 9.96 8.41 10.63
C ARG A 40 10.48 6.98 10.52
N PHE A 41 9.57 6.05 10.32
CA PHE A 41 9.87 4.65 10.04
C PHE A 41 9.94 4.41 8.53
N ARG A 42 10.92 3.59 8.08
CA ARG A 42 10.84 2.94 6.77
C ARG A 42 9.77 1.86 6.83
N LEU A 43 8.72 2.00 6.05
CA LEU A 43 7.53 1.15 6.12
C LEU A 43 7.73 -0.27 5.60
N ALA A 44 8.79 -0.52 4.82
CA ALA A 44 8.98 -1.78 4.12
C ALA A 44 7.70 -2.12 3.34
N SER A 45 7.25 -3.38 3.37
CA SER A 45 6.15 -3.86 2.55
C SER A 45 4.78 -3.23 2.83
N ILE A 46 4.59 -2.50 3.94
CA ILE A 46 3.36 -1.69 4.15
C ILE A 46 3.21 -0.65 3.04
N SER A 47 4.31 -0.22 2.42
CA SER A 47 4.32 0.71 1.27
C SER A 47 3.40 0.26 0.14
N LYS A 48 3.27 -1.06 -0.07
CA LYS A 48 2.41 -1.62 -1.12
C LYS A 48 0.94 -1.27 -0.94
N LEU A 49 0.44 -1.17 0.28
CA LEU A 49 -0.96 -0.80 0.50
C LEU A 49 -1.24 0.62 0.00
N ILE A 50 -0.32 1.55 0.26
CA ILE A 50 -0.44 2.95 -0.15
C ILE A 50 -0.22 3.06 -1.67
N THR A 51 0.77 2.37 -2.22
CA THR A 51 1.01 2.29 -3.67
C THR A 51 -0.19 1.69 -4.43
N ALA A 52 -0.82 0.64 -3.89
CA ALA A 52 -2.02 0.06 -4.47
C ALA A 52 -3.20 1.04 -4.43
N TRP A 53 -3.32 1.83 -3.36
CA TRP A 53 -4.34 2.87 -3.27
C TRP A 53 -4.16 3.92 -4.38
N ALA A 54 -2.94 4.41 -4.58
CA ALA A 54 -2.62 5.35 -5.65
C ALA A 54 -2.92 4.78 -7.05
N ALA A 55 -2.62 3.49 -7.26
CA ALA A 55 -2.95 2.78 -8.50
C ALA A 55 -4.46 2.63 -8.73
N LEU A 56 -5.25 2.47 -7.68
CA LEU A 56 -6.71 2.42 -7.81
C LEU A 56 -7.31 3.81 -8.05
N ILE A 57 -6.71 4.87 -7.51
CA ILE A 57 -7.10 6.25 -7.81
C ILE A 57 -6.86 6.54 -9.30
N SER A 58 -5.73 6.13 -9.86
CA SER A 58 -5.45 6.32 -11.31
C SER A 58 -6.34 5.46 -12.21
N VAL A 59 -6.97 4.42 -11.66
CA VAL A 59 -8.02 3.68 -12.38
C VAL A 59 -9.33 4.47 -12.37
N GLU A 60 -9.69 5.11 -11.26
CA GLU A 60 -10.94 5.89 -11.16
C GLU A 60 -10.91 7.19 -11.97
N ASP A 61 -9.77 7.86 -12.07
CA ASP A 61 -9.61 9.07 -12.89
C ASP A 61 -9.43 8.76 -14.39
N GLY A 62 -9.21 7.48 -14.73
CA GLY A 62 -9.06 6.99 -16.09
C GLY A 62 -7.65 7.13 -16.68
N SER A 63 -6.64 7.49 -15.88
CA SER A 63 -5.24 7.54 -16.32
C SER A 63 -4.69 6.14 -16.65
N VAL A 64 -5.13 5.10 -15.96
CA VAL A 64 -4.77 3.70 -16.25
C VAL A 64 -6.01 2.80 -16.21
N SER A 65 -5.91 1.59 -16.75
CA SER A 65 -6.90 0.53 -16.60
C SER A 65 -6.32 -0.68 -15.87
N LEU A 66 -7.16 -1.37 -15.09
CA LEU A 66 -6.81 -2.67 -14.50
C LEU A 66 -6.47 -3.73 -15.56
N ASP A 67 -6.95 -3.53 -16.79
CA ASP A 67 -6.70 -4.40 -17.95
C ASP A 67 -5.54 -3.92 -18.83
N ASP A 68 -4.88 -2.81 -18.48
CA ASP A 68 -3.68 -2.36 -19.18
C ASP A 68 -2.63 -3.46 -19.18
N GLN A 69 -2.06 -3.75 -20.36
CA GLN A 69 -0.97 -4.70 -20.47
C GLN A 69 0.32 -4.10 -19.88
N VAL A 70 0.86 -4.73 -18.85
CA VAL A 70 2.08 -4.27 -18.15
C VAL A 70 3.03 -5.44 -17.97
N GLY A 71 4.23 -5.34 -18.55
CA GLY A 71 5.26 -6.36 -18.46
C GLY A 71 5.16 -7.45 -19.54
N GLN A 72 5.21 -8.71 -19.12
CA GLN A 72 5.20 -9.87 -20.00
C GLN A 72 3.85 -10.03 -20.70
N GLU A 73 3.83 -10.72 -21.84
CA GLU A 73 2.62 -10.95 -22.61
C GLU A 73 1.50 -11.58 -21.75
N GLY A 74 0.29 -11.02 -21.86
CA GLY A 74 -0.88 -11.45 -21.08
C GLY A 74 -0.89 -10.98 -19.62
N CYS A 75 0.11 -10.23 -19.15
CA CYS A 75 0.13 -9.64 -17.82
C CYS A 75 -0.55 -8.27 -17.84
N THR A 76 -1.38 -7.99 -16.84
CA THR A 76 -2.06 -6.69 -16.71
C THR A 76 -1.75 -6.00 -15.39
N LEU A 77 -2.11 -4.72 -15.28
CA LEU A 77 -2.04 -3.97 -14.03
C LEU A 77 -2.69 -4.72 -12.86
N ARG A 78 -3.86 -5.33 -13.07
CA ARG A 78 -4.56 -6.19 -12.09
C ARG A 78 -3.69 -7.37 -11.65
N HIS A 79 -3.01 -8.03 -12.60
CA HIS A 79 -2.11 -9.13 -12.26
C HIS A 79 -0.96 -8.66 -11.36
N LEU A 80 -0.39 -7.48 -11.62
CA LEU A 80 0.69 -6.92 -10.80
C LEU A 80 0.21 -6.58 -9.38
N LEU A 81 -0.91 -5.84 -9.26
CA LEU A 81 -1.52 -5.48 -7.97
C LEU A 81 -1.81 -6.71 -7.10
N CYS A 82 -2.22 -7.81 -7.72
CA CYS A 82 -2.65 -9.02 -7.03
C CYS A 82 -1.57 -10.09 -6.89
N HIS A 83 -0.30 -9.76 -7.16
CA HIS A 83 0.82 -10.72 -7.10
C HIS A 83 0.59 -11.96 -7.99
N ALA A 84 -0.07 -11.77 -9.12
CA ALA A 84 -0.38 -12.80 -10.12
C ALA A 84 0.35 -12.54 -11.44
N GLY A 85 1.27 -11.57 -11.47
CA GLY A 85 2.03 -11.21 -12.67
C GLY A 85 3.18 -12.16 -13.03
N GLY A 86 3.54 -13.10 -12.14
CA GLY A 86 4.56 -14.11 -12.40
C GLY A 86 6.01 -13.63 -12.30
N TYR A 87 6.23 -12.52 -11.59
CA TYR A 87 7.55 -11.96 -11.29
C TYR A 87 8.07 -12.44 -9.94
N GLY A 88 9.40 -12.57 -9.82
CA GLY A 88 10.05 -12.89 -8.54
C GLY A 88 9.98 -11.72 -7.54
N PHE A 89 10.56 -11.93 -6.35
CA PHE A 89 10.56 -10.92 -5.29
C PHE A 89 11.25 -9.61 -5.75
N ASP A 90 12.54 -9.70 -6.13
CA ASP A 90 13.36 -8.60 -6.64
C ASP A 90 14.08 -9.05 -7.93
N ASN A 91 13.30 -9.46 -8.94
CA ASN A 91 13.84 -9.98 -10.21
C ASN A 91 13.00 -9.48 -11.39
N GLY A 92 13.64 -8.73 -12.30
CA GLY A 92 13.01 -8.18 -13.50
C GLY A 92 12.58 -9.22 -14.53
N ALA A 93 13.18 -10.42 -14.54
CA ALA A 93 12.78 -11.48 -15.45
C ALA A 93 11.54 -12.24 -14.92
N PRO A 94 10.52 -12.49 -15.77
CA PRO A 94 9.39 -13.32 -15.37
C PRO A 94 9.86 -14.74 -15.08
N ILE A 95 9.28 -15.35 -14.03
CA ILE A 95 9.61 -16.72 -13.61
C ILE A 95 8.48 -17.71 -13.92
N ILE A 96 7.28 -17.21 -14.18
CA ILE A 96 6.10 -17.98 -14.58
C ILE A 96 5.14 -17.07 -15.36
N SER A 97 4.29 -17.65 -16.21
CA SER A 97 3.26 -16.89 -16.91
C SER A 97 2.26 -16.24 -15.92
N PRO A 98 1.64 -15.11 -16.30
CA PRO A 98 0.62 -14.45 -15.50
C PRO A 98 -0.55 -15.39 -15.17
N GLY A 99 -1.16 -15.23 -14.01
CA GLY A 99 -2.33 -16.00 -13.59
C GLY A 99 -2.04 -17.50 -13.33
N ARG A 100 -0.77 -17.92 -13.26
CA ARG A 100 -0.43 -19.33 -12.98
C ARG A 100 -0.22 -19.63 -11.50
N LYS A 101 0.28 -18.67 -10.74
CA LYS A 101 0.57 -18.80 -9.31
C LYS A 101 0.59 -17.42 -8.65
N ARG A 102 0.26 -17.38 -7.36
CA ARG A 102 0.52 -16.23 -6.51
C ARG A 102 2.01 -16.15 -6.17
N VAL A 103 2.67 -15.08 -6.59
CA VAL A 103 4.08 -14.82 -6.31
C VAL A 103 4.22 -13.40 -5.79
N TYR A 104 4.53 -13.27 -4.50
CA TYR A 104 4.80 -11.98 -3.89
C TYR A 104 6.02 -11.32 -4.52
N SER A 105 5.86 -10.06 -4.95
CA SER A 105 6.81 -9.39 -5.83
C SER A 105 6.89 -7.89 -5.54
N ASN A 106 8.09 -7.39 -5.25
CA ASN A 106 8.40 -5.96 -5.27
C ASN A 106 8.48 -5.48 -6.72
N THR A 107 9.09 -6.27 -7.60
CA THR A 107 9.20 -5.96 -9.04
C THR A 107 7.83 -5.66 -9.65
N ALA A 108 6.77 -6.40 -9.30
CA ALA A 108 5.43 -6.10 -9.77
C ALA A 108 4.93 -4.70 -9.36
N TYR A 109 5.26 -4.27 -8.14
CA TYR A 109 4.91 -2.94 -7.62
C TYR A 109 5.76 -1.82 -8.21
N GLU A 110 7.02 -2.09 -8.54
CA GLU A 110 7.86 -1.16 -9.29
C GLU A 110 7.35 -0.98 -10.73
N MET A 111 6.93 -2.06 -11.37
CA MET A 111 6.39 -2.04 -12.72
C MET A 111 5.06 -1.30 -12.82
N LEU A 112 4.11 -1.52 -11.90
CA LEU A 112 2.85 -0.78 -11.90
C LEU A 112 3.05 0.71 -11.64
N ALA A 113 3.98 1.07 -10.73
CA ALA A 113 4.29 2.47 -10.46
C ALA A 113 4.93 3.16 -11.67
N ALA A 114 5.85 2.48 -12.37
CA ALA A 114 6.44 2.99 -13.60
C ALA A 114 5.40 3.14 -14.73
N HIS A 115 4.44 2.21 -14.82
CA HIS A 115 3.32 2.31 -15.76
C HIS A 115 2.48 3.55 -15.47
N ILE A 116 2.08 3.76 -14.21
CA ILE A 116 1.31 4.94 -13.79
C ILE A 116 2.07 6.22 -14.12
N ALA A 117 3.33 6.35 -13.67
CA ALA A 117 4.18 7.51 -13.93
C ALA A 117 4.27 7.85 -15.43
N THR A 118 4.33 6.82 -16.28
CA THR A 118 4.31 7.00 -17.74
C THR A 118 2.98 7.58 -18.24
N GLN A 119 1.84 7.08 -17.75
CA GLN A 119 0.52 7.53 -18.19
C GLN A 119 0.12 8.90 -17.67
N VAL A 120 0.58 9.27 -16.47
CA VAL A 120 0.28 10.58 -15.86
C VAL A 120 1.33 11.66 -16.17
N GLU A 121 2.39 11.29 -16.90
CA GLU A 121 3.50 12.19 -17.30
C GLU A 121 4.17 12.94 -16.13
N MET A 122 4.25 12.30 -14.96
CA MET A 122 4.92 12.81 -13.75
C MET A 122 5.65 11.68 -13.01
N SER A 123 6.54 12.00 -12.08
CA SER A 123 7.18 10.95 -11.30
C SER A 123 6.16 10.24 -10.40
N PHE A 124 6.41 8.97 -10.06
CA PHE A 124 5.48 8.25 -9.20
C PHE A 124 5.45 8.80 -7.77
N ASP A 125 6.56 9.35 -7.26
CA ASP A 125 6.61 10.01 -5.96
C ASP A 125 5.78 11.31 -5.93
N GLU A 126 5.82 12.12 -7.00
CA GLU A 126 4.94 13.28 -7.17
C GLU A 126 3.47 12.85 -7.22
N TYR A 127 3.15 11.86 -8.06
CA TYR A 127 1.79 11.33 -8.16
C TYR A 127 1.28 10.76 -6.83
N LEU A 128 2.10 9.98 -6.12
CA LEU A 128 1.71 9.40 -4.83
C LEU A 128 1.45 10.48 -3.78
N PHE A 129 2.25 11.55 -3.78
CA PHE A 129 2.03 12.69 -2.91
C PHE A 129 0.69 13.37 -3.23
N GLU A 130 0.41 13.68 -4.49
CA GLU A 130 -0.82 14.36 -4.90
C GLU A 130 -2.08 13.51 -4.71
N ALA A 131 -2.00 12.21 -5.04
CA ALA A 131 -3.15 11.31 -5.01
C ALA A 131 -3.48 10.81 -3.61
N VAL A 132 -2.48 10.60 -2.73
CA VAL A 132 -2.69 9.96 -1.42
C VAL A 132 -2.23 10.83 -0.26
N PHE A 133 -0.98 11.28 -0.24
CA PHE A 133 -0.44 11.91 0.97
C PHE A 133 -1.08 13.28 1.26
N ALA A 134 -1.13 14.17 0.27
CA ALA A 134 -1.70 15.50 0.45
C ALA A 134 -3.21 15.46 0.78
N PRO A 135 -4.06 14.69 0.08
CA PRO A 135 -5.49 14.61 0.40
C PRO A 135 -5.79 14.03 1.79
N LEU A 136 -4.95 13.13 2.31
CA LEU A 136 -5.12 12.54 3.65
C LEU A 136 -4.43 13.35 4.75
N GLY A 137 -3.67 14.38 4.41
CA GLY A 137 -2.88 15.16 5.38
C GLY A 137 -1.66 14.43 5.91
N MET A 138 -1.12 13.47 5.17
CA MET A 138 0.09 12.70 5.53
C MET A 138 1.36 13.48 5.18
N SER A 139 1.54 14.66 5.78
CA SER A 139 2.62 15.60 5.44
C SER A 139 4.03 15.16 5.86
N SER A 140 4.15 14.10 6.66
CA SER A 140 5.43 13.52 7.11
C SER A 140 5.77 12.22 6.37
N SER A 141 5.03 11.92 5.30
CA SER A 141 5.16 10.75 4.46
C SER A 141 5.81 11.08 3.12
N GLU A 142 6.68 10.20 2.65
CA GLU A 142 7.47 10.40 1.43
C GLU A 142 7.87 9.05 0.84
N LEU A 143 7.99 8.97 -0.47
CA LEU A 143 8.61 7.86 -1.16
C LEU A 143 10.08 8.17 -1.44
N LEU A 144 11.00 7.41 -0.86
CA LEU A 144 12.46 7.64 -0.96
C LEU A 144 13.20 6.60 -1.82
N GLY A 145 12.45 5.72 -2.51
CA GLY A 145 13.02 4.62 -3.27
C GLY A 145 11.94 3.77 -3.94
N SER A 146 12.01 2.45 -3.76
CA SER A 146 11.06 1.51 -4.33
C SER A 146 9.64 1.75 -3.78
N PRO A 147 8.62 1.89 -4.65
CA PRO A 147 7.21 2.00 -4.23
C PRO A 147 6.69 0.71 -3.57
N ALA A 148 7.47 -0.37 -3.63
CA ALA A 148 7.18 -1.63 -2.95
C ALA A 148 7.63 -1.64 -1.48
N ALA A 149 8.55 -0.76 -1.07
CA ALA A 149 9.24 -0.90 0.23
C ALA A 149 9.71 0.40 0.91
N ASP A 150 9.88 1.50 0.19
CA ASP A 150 10.63 2.67 0.66
C ASP A 150 9.74 3.91 0.86
N ILE A 151 8.48 3.70 1.23
CA ILE A 151 7.71 4.78 1.86
C ILE A 151 8.25 4.95 3.28
N HIS A 152 8.55 6.20 3.65
CA HIS A 152 8.96 6.60 4.98
C HIS A 152 7.86 7.47 5.59
N SER A 153 7.33 7.09 6.75
CA SER A 153 6.16 7.72 7.35
C SER A 153 6.22 7.68 8.88
N THR A 154 5.28 8.36 9.54
CA THR A 154 5.11 8.37 10.99
C THR A 154 3.86 7.61 11.40
N ILE A 155 3.73 7.28 12.69
CA ILE A 155 2.51 6.65 13.19
C ILE A 155 1.29 7.58 13.06
N SER A 156 1.50 8.90 13.15
CA SER A 156 0.45 9.91 12.97
C SER A 156 -0.11 9.89 11.56
N ASP A 157 0.76 9.86 10.55
CA ASP A 157 0.34 9.80 9.15
C ASP A 157 -0.32 8.47 8.80
N LEU A 158 0.25 7.36 9.28
CA LEU A 158 -0.36 6.04 9.11
C LEU A 158 -1.74 5.93 9.76
N ALA A 159 -2.03 6.70 10.81
CA ALA A 159 -3.36 6.75 11.40
C ALA A 159 -4.39 7.36 10.44
N PHE A 160 -4.01 8.37 9.63
CA PHE A 160 -4.89 8.90 8.58
C PHE A 160 -5.15 7.87 7.48
N PHE A 161 -4.11 7.16 7.03
CA PHE A 161 -4.29 6.07 6.05
C PHE A 161 -5.12 4.91 6.61
N ALA A 162 -4.92 4.52 7.87
CA ALA A 162 -5.74 3.49 8.53
C ALA A 162 -7.21 3.91 8.66
N ALA A 163 -7.49 5.21 8.87
CA ALA A 163 -8.84 5.73 8.86
C ALA A 163 -9.46 5.68 7.45
N GLU A 164 -8.69 6.00 6.41
CA GLU A 164 -9.09 5.86 5.00
C GLU A 164 -9.48 4.41 4.67
N LEU A 165 -8.68 3.42 5.07
CA LEU A 165 -9.01 2.00 4.83
C LEU A 165 -10.31 1.54 5.50
N ARG A 166 -10.73 2.20 6.60
CA ARG A 166 -11.99 1.90 7.31
C ARG A 166 -13.19 2.60 6.70
N THR A 167 -13.02 3.85 6.28
CA THR A 167 -14.09 4.70 5.72
C THR A 167 -13.51 5.44 4.51
N PRO A 168 -13.42 4.78 3.34
CA PRO A 168 -12.78 5.34 2.15
C PRO A 168 -13.40 6.67 1.73
N LYS A 169 -12.55 7.65 1.46
CA LYS A 169 -12.88 8.97 0.94
C LYS A 169 -12.22 9.22 -0.42
N LEU A 170 -11.09 8.59 -0.69
CA LEU A 170 -10.35 8.76 -1.94
C LEU A 170 -10.86 7.85 -3.05
N LEU A 171 -11.40 6.68 -2.70
CA LEU A 171 -11.96 5.73 -3.66
C LEU A 171 -13.48 5.68 -3.57
N ALA A 172 -14.15 5.48 -4.70
CA ALA A 172 -15.56 5.13 -4.71
C ALA A 172 -15.79 3.79 -3.98
N ARG A 173 -16.98 3.65 -3.39
CA ARG A 173 -17.35 2.44 -2.63
C ARG A 173 -17.23 1.16 -3.46
N SER A 174 -17.52 1.21 -4.76
CA SER A 174 -17.39 0.06 -5.66
C SER A 174 -15.94 -0.40 -5.80
N THR A 175 -15.02 0.53 -6.02
CA THR A 175 -13.59 0.26 -6.18
C THR A 175 -12.99 -0.27 -4.88
N TYR A 176 -13.40 0.29 -3.74
CA TYR A 176 -13.01 -0.25 -2.42
C TYR A 176 -13.48 -1.70 -2.22
N ILE A 177 -14.73 -2.01 -2.58
CA ILE A 177 -15.26 -3.39 -2.48
C ILE A 177 -14.46 -4.33 -3.38
N GLU A 178 -14.12 -3.90 -4.60
CA GLU A 178 -13.31 -4.69 -5.52
C GLU A 178 -11.89 -4.92 -4.98
N ALA A 179 -11.25 -3.87 -4.46
CA ALA A 179 -9.90 -3.90 -3.87
C ALA A 179 -9.79 -4.82 -2.64
N THR A 180 -10.88 -4.97 -1.90
CA THR A 180 -10.98 -5.84 -0.71
C THR A 180 -11.59 -7.21 -1.02
N THR A 181 -11.86 -7.51 -2.30
CA THR A 181 -12.33 -8.81 -2.76
C THR A 181 -11.16 -9.62 -3.33
N PRO A 182 -10.99 -10.92 -2.96
CA PRO A 182 -9.94 -11.75 -3.52
C PRO A 182 -9.97 -11.79 -5.06
N GLN A 183 -8.90 -11.31 -5.68
CA GLN A 183 -8.67 -11.41 -7.12
C GLN A 183 -7.88 -12.69 -7.42
N PHE A 184 -8.27 -13.40 -8.47
CA PHE A 184 -7.68 -14.70 -8.85
C PHE A 184 -7.72 -15.73 -7.69
N GLY A 185 -8.85 -15.82 -6.97
CA GLY A 185 -8.97 -16.51 -5.68
C GLY A 185 -8.58 -18.00 -5.69
N GLU A 186 -8.51 -18.62 -6.86
CA GLU A 186 -8.08 -20.00 -7.09
C GLU A 186 -6.56 -20.21 -7.14
N LEU A 187 -5.76 -19.14 -7.25
CA LEU A 187 -4.31 -19.28 -7.39
C LEU A 187 -3.63 -19.74 -6.10
N GLU A 188 -2.86 -20.81 -6.21
CA GLU A 188 -1.96 -21.29 -5.16
C GLU A 188 -0.81 -20.30 -4.90
N GLY A 189 -0.32 -20.28 -3.66
CA GLY A 189 0.84 -19.47 -3.23
C GLY A 189 0.53 -18.63 -2.00
N VAL A 190 1.52 -17.88 -1.52
CA VAL A 190 1.42 -17.08 -0.30
C VAL A 190 1.86 -15.65 -0.59
N VAL A 191 1.06 -14.70 -0.14
CA VAL A 191 1.44 -13.30 0.02
C VAL A 191 1.70 -13.10 1.51
N PRO A 192 2.86 -12.55 1.92
CA PRO A 192 3.07 -12.19 3.33
C PRO A 192 1.97 -11.23 3.78
N GLY A 193 1.30 -11.60 4.86
CA GLY A 193 0.28 -10.80 5.55
C GLY A 193 0.56 -10.78 7.04
#